data_AF-A0A830ZX40-F1
#
_entry.id   AF-A0A830ZX40-F1
#
_cell.length_a   1.000
_cell.length_b   1.000
_cell.length_c   1.000
_cell.angle_alpha   90.00
_cell.angle_beta   90.00
_cell.angle_gamma   90.00
#
_symmetry.space_group_name_H-M   'P 1'
#
loop_
_entity.id
_entity.type
_entity.pdbx_description
1 polymer ?
#
loop_
_entity_poly.entity_id
_entity_poly.type
_entity_poly.pdbx_seq_one_letter_code
_entity_poly.pdbx_strand_id
1 'polypeptide(L)'
;MMVIYMKKNEIYVKMLALSLPYIRNIQFLDKKEKGRDMSCYFEAELVHNLTHTLLNPDFTEHDIWFLNHQAKYYYDKCNDDISPNYNQHLKYIRELFELVPDTLKVKLSWHGP
;
A
#
# COMPACT_ATOMS: atom_id res chain seq x y z
N MET A 1 -26.03 -11.56 1.54
CA MET A 1 -25.36 -10.48 2.29
C MET A 1 -24.62 -9.63 1.28
N MET A 2 -24.94 -8.35 1.15
CA MET A 2 -24.23 -7.45 0.23
C MET A 2 -22.96 -7.00 0.93
N VAL A 3 -21.79 -7.47 0.47
CA VAL A 3 -20.51 -6.97 0.98
C VAL A 3 -20.34 -5.56 0.41
N ILE A 4 -20.34 -4.55 1.26
CA ILE A 4 -20.02 -3.18 0.86
C ILE A 4 -18.49 -3.10 0.82
N TYR A 5 -17.93 -3.18 -0.38
CA TYR A 5 -16.51 -2.94 -0.59
C TYR A 5 -16.21 -1.44 -0.47
N MET A 6 -15.06 -1.12 0.13
CA MET A 6 -14.55 0.26 0.11
C MET A 6 -14.24 0.67 -1.32
N LYS A 7 -14.31 1.98 -1.60
CA LYS A 7 -13.83 2.49 -2.89
C LYS A 7 -12.30 2.49 -2.91
N LYS A 8 -11.70 2.28 -4.08
CA LYS A 8 -10.23 2.36 -4.30
C LYS A 8 -9.61 3.57 -3.58
N ASN A 9 -10.19 4.75 -3.76
CA ASN A 9 -9.67 6.00 -3.21
C ASN A 9 -9.74 6.04 -1.68
N GLU A 10 -10.77 5.43 -1.07
CA GLU A 10 -10.86 5.31 0.38
C GLU A 10 -9.77 4.40 0.93
N ILE A 11 -9.45 3.31 0.22
CA ILE A 11 -8.32 2.44 0.57
C ILE A 11 -7.01 3.23 0.50
N TYR A 12 -6.77 3.98 -0.57
CA TYR A 12 -5.56 4.81 -0.69
C TYR A 12 -5.45 5.87 0.42
N VAL A 13 -6.55 6.55 0.75
CA VAL A 13 -6.59 7.48 1.90
C VAL A 13 -6.23 6.75 3.20
N LYS A 14 -6.77 5.55 3.43
CA LYS A 14 -6.45 4.77 4.63
C LYS A 14 -5.00 4.29 4.67
N MET A 15 -4.42 3.88 3.54
CA MET A 15 -3.00 3.53 3.43
C MET A 15 -2.10 4.73 3.76
N LEU A 16 -2.42 5.91 3.23
CA LEU A 16 -1.72 7.15 3.53
C LEU A 16 -1.87 7.56 5.00
N ALA A 17 -3.08 7.49 5.54
CA ALA A 17 -3.38 7.80 6.94
C ALA A 17 -2.66 6.87 7.92
N LEU A 18 -2.32 5.65 7.51
CA LEU A 18 -1.53 4.70 8.30
C LEU A 18 -0.03 5.02 8.20
N SER A 19 0.45 5.26 6.99
CA SER A 19 1.88 5.39 6.70
C SER A 19 2.45 6.74 7.11
N LEU A 20 1.76 7.85 6.82
CA LEU A 20 2.29 9.19 7.04
C LEU A 20 2.56 9.52 8.51
N PRO A 21 1.65 9.24 9.47
CA PRO A 21 1.92 9.46 10.89
C PRO A 21 3.06 8.58 11.38
N TYR A 22 3.13 7.34 10.91
CA TYR A 22 4.19 6.41 11.28
C TYR A 22 5.56 6.89 10.80
N ILE A 23 5.70 7.22 9.51
CA ILE A 23 6.92 7.81 8.93
C ILE A 23 7.34 9.05 9.70
N ARG A 24 6.39 9.95 10.01
CA ARG A 24 6.64 11.15 10.81
C ARG A 24 7.16 10.79 12.20
N ASN A 25 6.60 9.78 12.87
CA ASN A 25 7.02 9.38 14.22
C ASN A 25 8.44 8.82 14.24
N ILE A 26 8.84 8.04 13.23
CA ILE A 26 10.24 7.58 13.10
C ILE A 26 11.22 8.75 13.02
N GLN A 27 10.82 9.91 12.48
CA GLN A 27 11.70 11.08 12.44
C GLN A 27 12.04 11.69 13.82
N PHE A 28 11.31 11.32 14.88
CA PHE A 28 11.58 11.77 16.25
C PHE A 28 12.57 10.88 17.00
N LEU A 29 12.92 9.73 16.44
CA LEU A 29 13.92 8.83 17.01
C LEU A 29 15.33 9.42 16.90
N ASP A 30 16.24 8.92 17.74
CA ASP A 30 17.64 9.31 17.62
C ASP A 30 18.27 8.77 16.31
N LYS A 31 19.41 9.35 15.92
CA LYS A 31 20.07 9.03 14.64
C LYS A 31 20.41 7.55 14.48
N LYS A 32 20.74 6.85 15.57
CA LYS A 32 21.14 5.44 15.55
C LYS A 32 19.92 4.54 15.36
N GLU A 33 18.84 4.81 16.07
CA GLU A 33 17.57 4.10 15.90
C GLU A 33 17.01 4.31 14.49
N LYS A 34 16.93 5.56 14.05
CA LYS A 34 16.49 5.92 12.71
C LYS A 34 17.33 5.27 11.60
N GLY A 35 18.66 5.19 11.77
CA GLY A 35 19.55 4.55 10.80
C GLY A 35 19.41 3.03 10.71
N ARG A 36 18.75 2.39 11.68
CA ARG A 36 18.46 0.94 11.69
C ARG A 36 17.03 0.64 11.27
N ASP A 37 16.17 1.65 11.22
CA ASP A 37 14.76 1.50 10.87
C ASP A 37 14.59 1.31 9.35
N MET A 38 14.20 0.10 8.96
CA MET A 38 13.84 -0.22 7.57
C MET A 38 12.35 0.01 7.29
N SER A 39 11.54 0.11 8.35
CA SER A 39 10.08 0.23 8.26
C SER A 39 9.67 1.52 7.52
N CYS A 40 10.30 2.65 7.82
CA CYS A 40 10.01 3.94 7.20
C CYS A 40 10.27 3.91 5.69
N TYR A 41 11.30 3.17 5.24
CA TYR A 41 11.57 2.99 3.82
C TYR A 41 10.43 2.20 3.15
N PHE A 42 10.02 1.07 3.72
CA PHE A 42 8.94 0.26 3.14
C PHE A 42 7.59 1.00 3.13
N GLU A 43 7.23 1.71 4.20
CA GLU A 43 6.01 2.52 4.23
C GLU A 43 6.02 3.61 3.16
N ALA A 44 7.15 4.32 2.99
CA ALA A 44 7.27 5.37 1.99
C ALA A 44 7.26 4.80 0.56
N GLU A 45 7.99 3.71 0.32
CA GLU A 45 8.04 3.01 -0.96
C GLU A 45 6.65 2.55 -1.38
N LEU A 46 5.86 2.03 -0.45
CA LEU A 46 4.49 1.60 -0.72
C LEU A 46 3.58 2.76 -1.13
N VAL A 47 3.59 3.90 -0.41
CA VAL A 47 2.51 4.89 -0.56
C VAL A 47 2.82 6.10 -1.44
N HIS A 48 4.08 6.37 -1.77
CA HIS A 48 4.46 7.66 -2.38
C HIS A 48 3.74 7.93 -3.72
N ASN A 49 3.48 6.89 -4.51
CA ASN A 49 2.83 7.02 -5.82
C ASN A 49 1.29 6.96 -5.78
N LEU A 50 0.67 6.67 -4.63
CA LEU A 50 -0.81 6.62 -4.53
C LEU A 50 -1.46 7.96 -4.91
N THR A 51 -0.74 9.07 -4.71
CA THR A 51 -1.24 10.42 -4.99
C THR A 51 -1.50 10.67 -6.48
N HIS A 52 -0.87 9.93 -7.40
CA HIS A 52 -1.07 10.08 -8.83
C HIS A 52 -2.50 9.76 -9.29
N THR A 53 -3.16 8.82 -8.62
CA THR A 53 -4.51 8.35 -8.99
C THR A 53 -5.51 8.49 -7.84
N LEU A 54 -5.12 9.12 -6.72
CA LEU A 54 -5.92 9.27 -5.50
C LEU A 54 -7.29 9.93 -5.74
N LEU A 55 -7.36 10.89 -6.65
CA LEU A 55 -8.60 11.61 -6.96
C LEU A 55 -9.37 10.99 -8.14
N ASN A 56 -8.79 10.00 -8.82
CA ASN A 56 -9.45 9.27 -9.90
C ASN A 56 -10.14 8.02 -9.33
N PRO A 57 -11.49 7.94 -9.37
CA PRO A 57 -12.21 6.78 -8.83
C PRO A 57 -11.97 5.49 -9.61
N ASP A 58 -11.65 5.59 -10.90
CA ASP A 58 -11.49 4.42 -11.77
C ASP A 58 -10.06 3.86 -11.69
N PHE A 59 -9.93 2.55 -11.90
CA PHE A 59 -8.61 1.93 -12.05
C PHE A 59 -7.97 2.32 -13.39
N THR A 60 -6.66 2.55 -13.33
CA THR A 60 -5.81 2.93 -14.46
C THR A 60 -4.59 2.02 -14.54
N GLU A 61 -3.82 2.14 -15.62
CA GLU A 61 -2.52 1.45 -15.76
C GLU A 61 -1.56 1.77 -14.61
N HIS A 62 -1.63 2.98 -14.06
CA HIS A 62 -0.79 3.37 -12.93
C HIS A 62 -1.16 2.59 -11.65
N ASP A 63 -2.45 2.36 -11.41
CA ASP A 63 -2.92 1.54 -10.27
C ASP A 63 -2.45 0.08 -10.43
N ILE A 64 -2.48 -0.46 -11.66
CA ILE A 64 -1.94 -1.79 -11.96
C ILE A 64 -0.43 -1.84 -11.76
N TRP A 65 0.31 -0.82 -12.20
CA TRP A 65 1.75 -0.73 -11.97
C TRP A 65 2.07 -0.73 -10.47
N PHE A 66 1.35 0.07 -9.67
CA PHE A 66 1.45 0.08 -8.21
C PHE A 66 1.24 -1.33 -7.63
N LEU A 67 0.17 -2.03 -8.03
CA LEU A 67 -0.11 -3.39 -7.53
C LEU A 67 0.97 -4.40 -7.91
N ASN A 68 1.52 -4.32 -9.13
CA ASN A 68 2.53 -5.26 -9.61
C ASN A 68 3.93 -5.00 -9.03
N HIS A 69 4.25 -3.76 -8.67
CA HIS A 69 5.61 -3.39 -8.26
C HIS A 69 5.68 -3.03 -6.78
N GLN A 70 4.99 -1.98 -6.34
CA GLN A 70 5.12 -1.45 -4.98
C GLN A 70 4.42 -2.32 -3.96
N ALA A 71 3.17 -2.71 -4.23
CA ALA A 71 2.44 -3.63 -3.34
C ALA A 71 3.14 -4.99 -3.25
N LYS A 72 3.64 -5.51 -4.39
CA LYS A 72 4.40 -6.76 -4.42
C LYS A 72 5.72 -6.66 -3.66
N TYR A 73 6.49 -5.59 -3.86
CA TYR A 73 7.75 -5.39 -3.17
C TYR A 73 7.55 -5.30 -1.66
N TYR A 74 6.52 -4.57 -1.21
CA TYR A 74 6.15 -4.52 0.21
C TYR A 74 5.77 -5.90 0.74
N TYR A 75 4.95 -6.67 0.02
CA TYR A 75 4.58 -8.03 0.40
C TYR A 75 5.79 -8.97 0.53
N ASP A 76 6.71 -8.94 -0.44
CA ASP A 76 7.87 -9.85 -0.51
C ASP A 76 8.99 -9.50 0.48
N LYS A 77 9.14 -8.21 0.83
CA LYS A 77 10.33 -7.69 1.54
C LYS A 77 10.05 -7.15 2.94
N CYS A 78 8.81 -6.81 3.25
CA CYS A 78 8.39 -6.39 4.57
C CYS A 78 7.75 -7.57 5.32
N ASN A 79 7.55 -7.41 6.63
CA ASN A 79 6.78 -8.30 7.49
C ASN A 79 6.37 -7.53 8.76
N ASP A 80 5.65 -8.19 9.66
CA ASP A 80 5.16 -7.61 10.91
C ASP A 80 6.24 -7.39 11.98
N ASP A 81 7.40 -8.04 11.87
CA ASP A 81 8.58 -7.71 12.67
C ASP A 81 9.25 -6.41 12.20
N ILE A 82 9.14 -6.08 10.91
CA ILE A 82 9.72 -4.87 10.30
C ILE A 82 8.80 -3.67 10.45
N SER A 83 7.53 -3.78 10.01
CA SER A 83 6.56 -2.68 10.09
C SER A 83 5.31 -3.11 10.85
N PRO A 84 4.89 -2.35 11.88
CA PRO A 84 3.64 -2.64 12.60
C PRO A 84 2.40 -2.47 11.71
N ASN A 85 2.53 -1.79 10.57
CA ASN A 85 1.46 -1.55 9.62
C ASN A 85 1.29 -2.68 8.60
N TYR A 86 2.23 -3.64 8.55
CA TYR A 86 2.31 -4.67 7.50
C TYR A 86 1.00 -5.41 7.29
N ASN A 87 0.46 -6.00 8.35
CA ASN A 87 -0.76 -6.80 8.29
C ASN A 87 -2.00 -5.99 7.86
N GLN A 88 -2.03 -4.69 8.18
CA GLN A 88 -3.15 -3.84 7.78
C GLN A 88 -3.03 -3.41 6.31
N HIS A 89 -1.82 -3.13 5.84
CA HIS A 89 -1.57 -2.88 4.42
C HIS A 89 -1.88 -4.10 3.55
N LEU A 90 -1.58 -5.33 4.00
CA LEU A 90 -1.94 -6.53 3.23
C LEU A 90 -3.45 -6.67 3.03
N LYS A 91 -4.26 -6.31 4.04
CA LYS A 91 -5.73 -6.29 3.89
C LYS A 91 -6.16 -5.29 2.82
N TYR A 92 -5.62 -4.08 2.86
CA TYR A 92 -5.90 -3.05 1.86
C TYR A 92 -5.46 -3.46 0.45
N ILE A 93 -4.29 -4.08 0.32
CA ILE A 93 -3.80 -4.59 -0.96
C ILE A 93 -4.76 -5.68 -1.47
N ARG A 94 -5.16 -6.64 -0.64
CA ARG A 94 -6.12 -7.69 -1.04
C ARG A 94 -7.44 -7.10 -1.54
N GLU A 95 -7.99 -6.13 -0.82
CA GLU A 95 -9.22 -5.44 -1.23
C GLU A 95 -9.04 -4.71 -2.58
N LEU A 96 -7.88 -4.08 -2.82
CA LEU A 96 -7.58 -3.47 -4.11
C LEU A 96 -7.56 -4.50 -5.24
N PHE A 97 -6.96 -5.68 -5.03
CA PHE A 97 -6.96 -6.78 -6.01
C PHE A 97 -8.38 -7.24 -6.36
N GLU A 98 -9.27 -7.32 -5.37
CA GLU A 98 -10.67 -7.70 -5.57
C GLU A 98 -11.45 -6.64 -6.38
N LEU A 99 -11.09 -5.36 -6.23
CA LEU A 99 -11.73 -4.23 -6.90
C LEU A 99 -11.24 -3.96 -8.32
N VAL A 100 -10.12 -4.57 -8.76
CA VAL A 100 -9.61 -4.38 -10.13
C VAL A 100 -10.67 -4.83 -11.14
N PRO A 101 -11.04 -4.01 -12.13
CA PRO A 101 -12.00 -4.42 -13.16
C PRO A 101 -11.40 -5.51 -14.05
N ASP A 102 -12.25 -6.41 -14.56
CA ASP A 102 -11.80 -7.60 -15.32
C ASP A 102 -10.96 -7.25 -16.56
N THR A 103 -11.22 -6.10 -17.18
CA THR A 103 -10.45 -5.56 -18.31
C THR A 103 -8.99 -5.26 -17.97
N LEU A 104 -8.69 -4.97 -16.70
CA LEU A 104 -7.34 -4.70 -16.21
C LEU A 104 -6.74 -5.87 -15.42
N LYS A 105 -7.55 -6.80 -14.90
CA LYS A 105 -7.05 -7.99 -14.17
C LYS A 105 -6.03 -8.80 -14.97
N VAL A 106 -6.20 -8.89 -16.30
CA VAL A 106 -5.26 -9.59 -17.20
C VAL A 106 -3.84 -9.01 -17.20
N LYS A 107 -3.66 -7.81 -16.65
CA LYS A 107 -2.35 -7.12 -16.55
C LYS A 107 -1.67 -7.32 -15.19
N LEU A 108 -2.35 -7.95 -14.22
CA LEU A 108 -1.73 -8.30 -12.94
C LEU A 108 -0.72 -9.42 -13.15
N SER A 109 0.48 -9.26 -12.59
CA SER A 109 1.58 -10.22 -12.73
C SER A 109 1.63 -11.25 -11.59
N TRP A 110 0.76 -11.10 -10.59
CA TRP A 110 0.68 -11.96 -9.41
C TRP A 110 -0.72 -11.93 -8.80
N HIS A 111 -1.00 -12.80 -7.83
CA HIS A 111 -2.35 -13.03 -7.29
C HIS A 111 -2.70 -12.15 -6.08
N GLY A 112 -1.79 -11.28 -5.65
CA GLY A 112 -1.95 -10.54 -4.41
C GLY A 112 -1.62 -11.37 -3.15
N PRO A 113 -1.73 -10.75 -1.96
CA PRO A 113 -1.48 -11.36 -0.66
C PRO A 113 -2.68 -12.11 -0.05
#